data_AF-A0A843TX66-F1
#
_entry.id   AF-A0A843TX66-F1
#
_cell.length_a   1.000
_cell.length_b   1.000
_cell.length_c   1.000
_cell.angle_alpha   90.00
_cell.angle_beta   90.00
_cell.angle_gamma   90.00
#
_symmetry.space_group_name_H-M   'P 1'
#
loop_
_entity.id
_entity.type
_entity.pdbx_description
1 polymer ?
#
loop_
_entity_poly.entity_id
_entity_poly.type
_entity_poly.pdbx_seq_one_letter_code
_entity_poly.pdbx_strand_id
1 'polypeptide(L)'
;MRGKMHRKFLRVQTPTLWRERAPTWMRRDYWEILCNIWVAERWQQTSTTMKVNRAANPEANMHTSGFVSFATHQSRLEKELKRPPTFQEVFDKIHKKKGTDQYISDKAREVASYSQQMTEKYIGKEEQP
;
A
#
# COMPACT_ATOMS: atom_id res chain seq x y z
N MET A 1 14.94 12.91 -19.16
CA MET A 1 14.46 11.92 -20.15
C MET A 1 14.14 10.62 -19.42
N ARG A 2 12.86 10.22 -19.35
CA ARG A 2 12.44 8.99 -18.65
C ARG A 2 12.38 7.85 -19.66
N GLY A 3 13.30 6.88 -19.54
CA GLY A 3 13.37 5.71 -20.40
C GLY A 3 12.04 4.94 -20.38
N LYS A 4 11.44 4.80 -21.56
CA LYS A 4 10.23 4.01 -21.78
C LYS A 4 10.57 2.53 -21.57
N MET A 5 10.56 2.05 -20.32
CA MET A 5 10.49 0.61 -20.08
C MET A 5 9.17 0.10 -20.64
N HIS A 6 9.32 -0.84 -21.57
CA HIS A 6 8.25 -1.33 -22.42
C HIS A 6 7.09 -1.89 -21.58
N ARG A 7 5.92 -1.27 -21.73
CA ARG A 7 4.60 -1.74 -21.26
C ARG A 7 4.14 -3.04 -21.98
N LYS A 8 5.04 -4.01 -22.20
CA LYS A 8 4.74 -5.28 -22.92
C LYS A 8 4.59 -6.51 -22.01
N PHE A 9 4.68 -6.34 -20.69
CA PHE A 9 4.39 -7.41 -19.72
C PHE A 9 2.91 -7.51 -19.32
N LEU A 10 2.09 -6.50 -19.61
CA LEU A 10 0.73 -6.36 -19.03
C LEU A 10 -0.43 -6.81 -19.92
N ARG A 11 -0.18 -7.37 -21.10
CA ARG A 11 -1.26 -7.73 -22.05
C ARG A 11 -1.38 -9.23 -22.37
N VAL A 12 -0.64 -10.07 -21.66
CA VAL A 12 -0.70 -11.53 -21.82
C VAL A 12 -1.04 -12.13 -20.46
N GLN A 13 -2.33 -12.40 -20.22
CA GLN A 13 -2.84 -13.01 -18.98
C GLN A 13 -2.71 -14.55 -18.98
N THR A 14 -1.73 -15.09 -19.69
CA THR A 14 -1.46 -16.53 -19.71
C THR A 14 -0.05 -16.75 -19.17
N PRO A 15 0.08 -17.17 -17.89
CA PRO A 15 1.38 -17.39 -17.27
C PRO A 15 2.22 -18.47 -17.98
N THR A 16 1.59 -19.28 -18.83
CA THR A 16 2.27 -20.20 -19.75
C THR A 16 3.17 -19.49 -20.77
N LEU A 17 2.77 -18.32 -21.28
CA LEU A 17 3.57 -17.51 -22.22
C LEU A 17 4.73 -16.76 -21.54
N TRP A 18 4.85 -16.84 -20.22
CA TRP A 18 5.94 -16.20 -19.49
C TRP A 18 7.18 -17.06 -19.40
N ARG A 19 7.09 -18.39 -19.59
CA ARG A 19 8.23 -19.33 -19.50
C ARG A 19 9.38 -18.94 -20.44
N GLU A 20 9.05 -18.52 -21.64
CA GLU A 20 10.01 -18.09 -22.67
C GLU A 20 10.64 -16.72 -22.38
N ARG A 21 10.13 -16.00 -21.36
CA ARG A 21 10.52 -14.62 -21.01
C ARG A 21 11.27 -14.55 -19.70
N ALA A 22 12.04 -15.59 -19.37
CA ALA A 22 12.87 -15.63 -18.18
C ALA A 22 13.81 -14.40 -18.12
N PRO A 23 13.86 -13.66 -16.99
CA PRO A 23 14.81 -12.57 -16.81
C PRO A 23 16.26 -13.07 -16.88
N THR A 24 17.17 -12.29 -17.46
CA THR A 24 18.59 -12.68 -17.62
C THR A 24 19.33 -12.89 -16.29
N TRP A 25 18.86 -12.26 -15.21
CA TRP A 25 19.44 -12.35 -13.87
C TRP A 25 18.85 -13.50 -13.05
N MET A 26 17.82 -14.20 -13.53
CA MET A 26 17.18 -15.32 -12.82
C MET A 26 17.51 -16.62 -13.54
N ARG A 27 17.85 -17.67 -12.78
CA ARG A 27 17.99 -19.00 -13.38
C ARG A 27 16.65 -19.50 -13.91
N ARG A 28 16.70 -20.21 -15.04
CA ARG A 28 15.49 -20.67 -15.75
C ARG A 28 14.65 -21.64 -14.94
N ASP A 29 15.28 -22.52 -14.17
CA ASP A 29 14.59 -23.49 -13.30
C ASP A 29 13.73 -22.81 -12.23
N TYR A 30 14.25 -21.77 -11.56
CA TYR A 30 13.44 -20.98 -10.63
C TYR A 30 12.30 -20.23 -11.33
N TRP A 31 12.54 -19.70 -12.53
CA TRP A 31 11.51 -19.03 -13.32
C TRP A 31 10.37 -19.97 -13.73
N GLU A 32 10.69 -21.20 -14.12
CA GLU A 32 9.70 -22.23 -14.45
C GLU A 32 8.84 -22.63 -13.25
N ILE A 33 9.45 -22.74 -12.06
CA ILE A 33 8.73 -22.99 -10.81
C ILE A 33 7.74 -21.85 -10.53
N LEU A 34 8.16 -20.59 -10.67
CA LEU A 34 7.27 -19.43 -10.49
C LEU A 34 6.12 -19.44 -11.50
N CYS A 35 6.40 -19.76 -12.77
CA CYS A 35 5.36 -19.90 -13.79
C CYS A 35 4.37 -21.01 -13.42
N ASN A 36 4.81 -22.15 -12.90
CA ASN A 36 3.93 -23.23 -12.43
C ASN A 36 3.00 -22.74 -11.31
N ILE A 37 3.54 -22.01 -10.32
CA ILE A 37 2.76 -21.44 -9.22
C ILE A 37 1.70 -20.46 -9.75
N TRP A 38 2.07 -19.61 -10.71
CA TRP A 38 1.15 -18.62 -11.25
C TRP A 38 0.06 -19.21 -12.15
N VAL A 39 0.32 -20.34 -12.82
CA VAL A 39 -0.70 -21.09 -13.57
C VAL A 39 -1.66 -21.83 -12.64
N ALA A 40 -1.23 -22.23 -11.45
CA ALA A 40 -2.06 -23.00 -10.52
C ALA A 40 -3.40 -22.30 -10.24
N GLU A 41 -4.49 -23.05 -10.29
CA GLU A 41 -5.87 -22.52 -10.15
C GLU A 41 -6.04 -21.70 -8.88
N ARG A 42 -5.54 -22.21 -7.75
CA ARG A 42 -5.55 -21.52 -6.46
C ARG A 42 -4.96 -20.12 -6.54
N TRP A 43 -3.86 -19.95 -7.29
CA TRP A 43 -3.22 -18.65 -7.45
C TRP A 43 -4.05 -17.73 -8.33
N GLN A 44 -4.60 -18.23 -9.44
CA GLN A 44 -5.45 -17.45 -10.33
C GLN A 44 -6.72 -16.94 -9.64
N GLN A 45 -7.38 -17.79 -8.84
CA GLN A 45 -8.53 -17.42 -8.04
C GLN A 45 -8.16 -16.31 -7.04
N THR A 46 -7.10 -16.52 -6.25
CA THR A 46 -6.61 -15.53 -5.27
C THR A 46 -6.27 -14.20 -5.93
N SER A 47 -5.54 -14.24 -7.04
CA SER A 47 -5.15 -13.05 -7.82
C SER A 47 -6.37 -12.28 -8.34
N THR A 48 -7.38 -12.98 -8.84
CA THR A 48 -8.62 -12.40 -9.34
C THR A 48 -9.42 -11.75 -8.21
N THR A 49 -9.64 -12.46 -7.11
CA THR A 49 -10.31 -11.93 -5.92
C THR A 49 -9.58 -10.70 -5.40
N MET A 50 -8.26 -10.74 -5.24
CA MET A 50 -7.49 -9.59 -4.77
C MET A 50 -7.55 -8.41 -5.75
N LYS A 51 -7.59 -8.65 -7.06
CA LYS A 51 -7.78 -7.59 -8.06
C LYS A 51 -9.15 -6.94 -7.92
N VAL A 52 -10.21 -7.74 -7.75
CA VAL A 52 -11.57 -7.23 -7.51
C VAL A 52 -11.62 -6.43 -6.21
N ASN A 53 -11.05 -6.94 -5.12
CA ASN A 53 -11.03 -6.24 -3.83
C ASN A 53 -10.30 -4.89 -3.92
N ARG A 54 -9.16 -4.84 -4.62
CA ARG A 54 -8.45 -3.57 -4.86
C ARG A 54 -9.25 -2.59 -5.71
N ALA A 55 -10.01 -3.08 -6.70
CA ALA A 55 -10.85 -2.26 -7.56
C ALA A 55 -12.12 -1.78 -6.86
N ALA A 56 -12.66 -2.57 -5.92
CA ALA A 56 -13.87 -2.25 -5.16
C ALA A 56 -13.67 -1.08 -4.20
N ASN A 57 -12.45 -0.91 -3.66
CA ASN A 57 -12.12 0.21 -2.79
C ASN A 57 -10.76 0.83 -3.18
N PRO A 58 -10.71 1.60 -4.28
CA PRO A 58 -9.46 2.18 -4.76
C PRO A 58 -8.88 3.18 -3.77
N GLU A 59 -9.74 3.87 -3.02
CA GLU A 59 -9.39 4.91 -2.06
C GLU A 59 -8.72 4.38 -0.78
N ALA A 60 -9.11 3.19 -0.32
CA ALA A 60 -8.52 2.55 0.85
C ALA A 60 -7.05 2.11 0.64
N ASN A 61 -6.61 1.98 -0.61
CA ASN A 61 -5.27 1.51 -0.96
C ASN A 61 -4.33 2.65 -1.42
N MET A 62 -4.75 3.91 -1.31
CA MET A 62 -3.93 5.06 -1.71
C MET A 62 -3.00 5.49 -0.57
N HIS A 63 -1.73 5.14 -0.70
CA HIS A 63 -0.66 5.58 0.20
C HIS A 63 0.40 6.37 -0.58
N THR A 64 0.80 7.56 -0.13
CA THR A 64 1.83 8.35 -0.86
C THR A 64 3.26 7.98 -0.51
N SER A 65 3.51 7.24 0.58
CA SER A 65 4.88 6.86 0.95
C SER A 65 5.56 5.84 0.03
N GLY A 66 4.82 5.22 -0.90
CA GLY A 66 5.35 4.10 -1.67
C GLY A 66 5.69 2.90 -0.77
N PHE A 67 6.90 2.35 -0.93
CA PHE A 67 7.35 1.15 -0.21
C PHE A 67 7.91 1.43 1.20
N VAL A 68 7.83 2.66 1.68
CA VAL A 68 8.37 3.02 3.00
C VAL A 68 7.34 2.70 4.08
N SER A 69 7.75 1.90 5.07
CA SER A 69 6.89 1.49 6.17
C SER A 69 6.50 2.66 7.08
N PHE A 70 5.37 2.52 7.77
CA PHE A 70 4.89 3.47 8.78
C PHE A 70 5.95 3.73 9.86
N ALA A 71 6.59 2.69 10.39
CA ALA A 71 7.66 2.80 11.38
C ALA A 71 8.85 3.63 10.87
N THR A 72 9.22 3.47 9.60
CA THR A 72 10.29 4.29 9.00
C THR A 72 9.87 5.76 8.91
N HIS A 73 8.61 6.04 8.58
CA HIS A 73 8.08 7.40 8.60
C HIS A 73 8.06 8.01 10.00
N GLN A 74 7.69 7.21 11.01
CA GLN A 74 7.70 7.59 12.40
C GLN A 74 9.11 7.97 12.88
N SER A 75 10.11 7.12 12.66
CA SER A 75 11.50 7.42 13.06
C SER A 75 12.09 8.64 12.34
N ARG A 76 11.70 8.89 11.09
CA ARG A 76 12.11 10.11 10.37
C ARG A 76 11.45 11.35 10.98
N LEU A 77 10.16 11.27 11.30
CA LEU A 77 9.42 12.37 11.89
C LEU A 77 9.87 12.68 13.32
N GLU A 78 10.24 11.67 14.10
CA GLU A 78 10.82 11.83 15.43
C GLU A 78 12.13 12.63 15.40
N LYS A 79 13.00 12.34 14.42
CA LYS A 79 14.24 13.12 14.21
C LYS A 79 13.97 14.56 13.81
N GLU A 80 12.94 14.79 12.99
CA GLU A 80 12.54 16.14 12.56
C GLU A 80 11.94 16.96 13.72
N LEU A 81 11.07 16.35 14.52
CA LEU A 81 10.39 17.01 15.63
C LEU A 81 11.23 17.06 16.92
N LYS A 82 12.31 16.27 17.00
CA LYS A 82 13.12 16.05 18.22
C LYS A 82 12.30 15.58 19.42
N ARG A 83 11.17 14.93 19.16
CA ARG A 83 10.27 14.30 20.12
C ARG A 83 9.53 13.14 19.47
N PRO A 84 9.00 12.19 20.25
CA PRO A 84 8.11 11.16 19.73
C PRO A 84 6.90 11.79 19.03
N PRO A 85 6.65 11.45 17.75
CA PRO A 85 5.47 11.93 17.03
C PRO A 85 4.24 11.15 17.48
N THR A 86 3.08 11.80 17.46
CA THR A 86 1.80 11.13 17.67
C THR A 86 1.42 10.29 16.44
N PHE A 87 0.53 9.32 16.63
CA PHE A 87 0.00 8.53 15.53
C PHE A 87 -0.63 9.41 14.44
N GLN A 88 -1.38 10.44 14.83
CA GLN A 88 -2.03 11.36 13.90
C GLN A 88 -1.02 12.16 13.07
N GLU A 89 0.09 12.61 13.67
CA GLU A 89 1.14 13.33 12.94
C GLU A 89 1.82 12.46 11.88
N VAL A 90 2.06 11.18 12.20
CA VAL A 90 2.60 10.23 11.23
C VAL A 90 1.57 9.92 10.14
N PHE A 91 0.30 9.75 10.52
CA PHE A 91 -0.80 9.48 9.60
C PHE A 91 -1.01 10.63 8.61
N ASP A 92 -1.01 11.87 9.09
CA ASP A 92 -1.15 13.07 8.25
C ASP A 92 0.00 13.19 7.25
N LYS A 93 1.23 12.93 7.70
CA LYS A 93 2.43 13.00 6.84
C LYS A 93 2.39 12.03 5.67
N ILE A 94 1.69 10.90 5.81
CA ILE A 94 1.64 9.83 4.79
C ILE A 94 0.30 9.77 4.03
N HIS A 95 -0.75 10.45 4.50
CA HIS A 95 -2.07 10.46 3.87
C HIS A 95 -2.55 11.84 3.39
N LYS A 96 -1.79 12.91 3.62
CA LYS A 96 -2.02 14.23 3.00
C LYS A 96 -1.16 14.43 1.76
N LYS A 97 -1.65 15.23 0.81
CA LYS A 97 -0.90 15.63 -0.38
C LYS A 97 0.22 16.58 0.02
N LYS A 98 1.43 16.39 -0.52
CA LYS A 98 2.58 17.24 -0.19
C LYS A 98 2.29 18.70 -0.58
N GLY A 99 2.46 19.62 0.38
CA GLY A 99 2.25 21.05 0.16
C GLY A 99 0.80 21.51 0.24
N THR A 100 -0.13 20.62 0.62
CA THR A 100 -1.51 20.99 0.98
C THR A 100 -1.91 20.32 2.28
N ASP A 101 -2.98 20.80 2.91
CA ASP A 101 -3.56 20.15 4.10
C ASP A 101 -4.69 19.16 3.73
N GLN A 102 -4.78 18.79 2.45
CA GLN A 102 -5.85 17.93 1.96
C GLN A 102 -5.43 16.45 1.96
N TYR A 103 -6.32 15.60 2.46
CA TYR A 103 -6.16 14.15 2.36
C TYR A 103 -6.21 13.67 0.91
N ILE A 104 -5.53 12.55 0.65
CA ILE A 104 -5.44 11.94 -0.68
C ILE A 104 -6.74 11.22 -1.06
N SER A 105 -7.50 10.72 -0.06
CA SER A 105 -8.81 10.10 -0.23
C SER A 105 -9.80 10.54 0.84
N ASP A 106 -11.10 10.37 0.55
CA ASP A 106 -12.14 10.59 1.54
C ASP A 106 -12.05 9.57 2.68
N LYS A 107 -11.61 8.35 2.37
CA LYS A 107 -11.37 7.34 3.40
C LYS A 107 -10.26 7.73 4.39
N ALA A 108 -9.18 8.34 3.91
CA ALA A 108 -8.12 8.82 4.80
C ALA A 108 -8.62 9.93 5.74
N ARG A 109 -9.47 10.83 5.23
CA ARG A 109 -10.15 11.86 6.02
C ARG A 109 -11.07 11.26 7.08
N GLU A 110 -11.84 10.23 6.73
CA GLU A 110 -12.73 9.51 7.65
C GLU A 110 -11.94 8.78 8.75
N VAL A 111 -10.82 8.13 8.41
CA VAL A 111 -9.97 7.44 9.40
C VAL A 111 -9.31 8.43 10.35
N ALA A 112 -8.87 9.58 9.86
CA ALA A 112 -8.33 10.65 10.70
C ALA A 112 -9.35 11.13 11.73
N SER A 113 -10.61 11.35 11.33
CA SER A 113 -11.66 11.78 12.26
C SER A 113 -12.13 10.67 13.21
N TYR A 114 -12.06 9.39 12.80
CA TYR A 114 -12.39 8.26 13.65
C TYR A 114 -11.45 8.14 14.85
N SER A 115 -10.14 8.38 14.65
CA SER A 115 -9.16 8.32 15.74
C SER A 115 -9.49 9.33 16.87
N GLN A 116 -9.91 10.54 16.50
CA GLN A 116 -10.32 11.58 17.43
C GLN A 116 -11.60 11.20 18.18
N GLN A 117 -12.61 10.71 17.45
CA GLN A 117 -13.88 10.24 18.04
C GLN A 117 -13.69 9.07 19.01
N MET A 118 -12.77 8.14 18.73
CA MET A 118 -12.45 7.04 19.62
C MET A 118 -11.75 7.54 20.89
N THR A 119 -10.87 8.52 20.75
CA THR A 119 -10.19 9.15 21.89
C THR A 119 -11.24 9.80 22.81
N GLU A 120 -12.17 10.59 22.26
CA GLU A 120 -13.26 11.21 23.03
C GLU A 120 -14.20 10.20 23.70
N LYS A 121 -14.60 9.15 22.97
CA LYS A 121 -15.56 8.16 23.46
C LYS A 121 -15.03 7.30 24.60
N TYR A 122 -13.74 6.99 24.59
CA TYR A 122 -13.12 6.05 25.54
C TYR A 122 -12.27 6.73 26.61
N ILE A 123 -11.74 7.93 26.38
CA ILE A 123 -11.00 8.70 27.39
C ILE A 123 -11.93 9.67 28.16
N GLY A 124 -12.98 10.18 27.53
CA GLY A 124 -13.97 11.07 28.17
C GLY A 124 -14.93 10.40 29.16
N LYS A 125 -14.69 9.15 29.56
CA LYS A 125 -15.53 8.40 30.51
C LYS A 125 -14.86 8.06 31.85
N GLU A 126 -13.60 8.44 32.05
CA GLU A 126 -12.90 8.21 33.33
C GLU A 126 -13.04 9.36 34.35
N GLU A 127 -13.75 10.45 34.03
CA GLU A 127 -14.07 11.53 34.99
C GLU A 127 -15.58 11.78 35.06
N GLN A 128 -16.29 10.91 35.78
CA GLN A 128 -17.54 11.26 36.46
C GLN A 128 -17.48 10.60 37.85
N PRO A 129 -17.52 11.39 38.96
CA PRO A 129 -17.38 10.87 40.33
C PRO A 129 -18.52 9.95 40.77
#